data_AF-A0A2X2J0P9-F1
#
_entry.id   AF-A0A2X2J0P9-F1
#
_cell.length_a   1.000
_cell.length_b   1.000
_cell.length_c   1.000
_cell.angle_alpha   90.00
_cell.angle_beta   90.00
_cell.angle_gamma   90.00
#
_symmetry.space_group_name_H-M   'P 1'
#
loop_
_entity.id
_entity.type
_entity.pdbx_description
1 polymer ?
#
loop_
_entity_poly.entity_id
_entity_poly.type
_entity_poly.pdbx_seq_one_letter_code
_entity_poly.pdbx_strand_id
1 'polypeptide(L)'
;MTGKTYLYSFFTIVICLFSIRTYSQQLPKREFRGVWVATIGNIDWPSVKAGNNVAQQKQEFIDLLDQHRSAGLNAIILQVRPAADAFYAKGREPWSRYLTGETGITTFAIL
;
A
#
# COMPACT_ATOMS: atom_id res chain seq x y z
N MET A 1 16.17 -52.48 -36.16
CA MET A 1 14.99 -51.71 -35.71
C MET A 1 15.32 -50.68 -34.61
N THR A 2 16.48 -50.72 -33.98
CA THR A 2 16.88 -49.87 -32.84
C THR A 2 17.22 -48.41 -33.22
N GLY A 3 17.87 -48.16 -34.37
CA GLY A 3 18.33 -46.81 -34.74
C GLY A 3 17.21 -45.76 -34.96
N LYS A 4 16.07 -46.18 -35.53
CA LYS A 4 14.91 -45.28 -35.72
C LYS A 4 14.25 -44.91 -34.39
N THR A 5 14.23 -45.83 -33.43
CA THR A 5 13.66 -45.59 -32.09
C THR A 5 14.44 -44.52 -31.33
N TYR A 6 15.77 -44.54 -31.38
CA TYR A 6 16.59 -43.48 -30.78
C TYR A 6 16.37 -42.11 -31.44
N LEU A 7 16.18 -42.08 -32.76
CA LEU A 7 15.90 -40.85 -33.50
C LEU A 7 14.56 -40.24 -33.10
N TYR A 8 13.49 -41.04 -32.98
CA TYR A 8 12.20 -40.56 -32.50
C TYR A 8 12.27 -40.12 -31.04
N SER A 9 12.95 -40.88 -30.18
CA SER A 9 13.12 -40.52 -28.77
C SER A 9 13.89 -39.20 -28.61
N PHE A 10 14.91 -38.97 -29.44
CA PHE A 10 15.64 -37.70 -29.50
C PHE A 10 14.73 -36.53 -29.91
N PHE A 11 13.95 -36.69 -30.98
CA PHE A 11 13.01 -35.67 -31.43
C PHE A 11 11.94 -35.35 -30.37
N THR A 12 11.40 -36.37 -29.69
CA THR A 12 10.42 -36.18 -28.61
C THR A 12 11.02 -35.43 -27.42
N ILE A 13 12.27 -35.76 -27.02
CA ILE A 13 12.97 -35.06 -25.94
C ILE A 13 13.22 -33.60 -26.32
N VAL A 14 13.64 -33.32 -27.55
CA VAL A 14 13.84 -31.96 -28.06
C VAL A 14 12.53 -31.16 -28.04
N ILE A 15 11.41 -31.75 -28.47
CA ILE A 15 10.09 -31.10 -28.44
C ILE A 15 9.63 -30.82 -27.00
N CYS A 16 9.85 -31.75 -26.07
CA CYS A 16 9.55 -31.54 -24.66
C CYS A 16 10.39 -30.42 -24.05
N LEU A 17 11.68 -30.33 -24.38
CA LEU A 17 12.56 -29.26 -23.91
C LEU A 17 12.14 -27.88 -24.46
N PHE A 18 11.63 -27.81 -25.70
CA PHE A 18 11.08 -26.57 -26.27
C PHE A 18 9.71 -26.17 -25.69
N SER A 19 8.99 -27.10 -25.06
CA SER A 19 7.67 -26.86 -24.48
C SER A 19 7.70 -26.34 -23.03
N ILE A 20 8.90 -26.25 -22.44
CA ILE A 20 9.08 -25.69 -21.09
C ILE A 20 8.86 -24.17 -21.17
N ARG A 21 7.63 -23.73 -20.93
CA ARG A 21 7.30 -22.32 -20.71
C ARG A 21 7.84 -21.93 -19.35
N THR A 22 8.88 -21.09 -19.31
CA THR A 22 9.28 -20.43 -18.07
C THR A 22 8.21 -19.42 -17.68
N TYR A 23 7.42 -19.73 -16.66
CA TYR A 23 6.57 -18.73 -16.01
C TYR A 23 7.47 -17.78 -15.22
N SER A 24 7.83 -16.65 -15.81
CA SER A 24 8.37 -15.53 -15.05
C SER A 24 7.22 -14.68 -14.51
N GLN A 25 7.46 -13.96 -13.42
CA GLN A 25 6.52 -12.94 -12.97
C GLN A 25 6.42 -11.87 -14.05
N GLN A 26 5.22 -11.63 -14.56
CA GLN A 26 4.97 -10.45 -15.38
C GLN A 26 5.15 -9.22 -14.49
N LEU A 27 6.18 -8.43 -14.81
CA LEU A 27 6.36 -7.14 -14.16
C LEU A 27 5.14 -6.26 -14.47
N PRO A 28 4.58 -5.57 -13.47
CA PRO A 28 3.48 -4.65 -13.72
C PRO A 28 3.93 -3.54 -14.67
N LYS A 29 3.02 -3.05 -15.53
CA LYS A 29 3.30 -1.98 -16.51
C LYS A 29 3.88 -0.71 -15.86
N ARG A 30 3.63 -0.49 -14.57
CA ARG A 30 4.16 0.61 -13.77
C ARG A 30 4.67 0.05 -12.44
N GLU A 31 5.84 0.51 -12.03
CA GLU A 31 6.40 0.23 -10.72
C GLU A 31 5.54 0.87 -9.62
N PHE A 32 5.25 0.12 -8.55
CA PHE A 32 4.59 0.63 -7.35
C PHE A 32 5.65 1.17 -6.38
N ARG A 33 5.56 2.46 -6.06
CA ARG A 33 6.47 3.14 -5.11
C ARG A 33 5.60 3.77 -4.04
N GLY A 34 5.15 2.92 -3.12
CA GLY A 34 4.28 3.29 -2.02
C GLY A 34 5.03 3.58 -0.73
N VAL A 35 4.37 4.32 0.16
CA VAL A 35 4.81 4.51 1.56
C VAL A 35 3.63 4.34 2.50
N TRP A 36 3.91 3.79 3.67
CA TRP A 36 2.94 3.65 4.74
C TRP A 36 2.94 4.91 5.60
N VAL A 37 1.74 5.44 5.90
CA VAL A 37 1.55 6.58 6.81
C VAL A 37 0.77 6.08 8.01
N ALA A 38 1.47 5.90 9.13
CA ALA A 38 0.94 5.42 10.39
C ALA A 38 0.32 6.55 11.19
N THR A 39 -0.91 6.32 11.64
CA THR A 39 -1.67 7.24 12.51
C THR A 39 -1.63 6.82 13.97
N ILE A 40 -1.34 5.55 14.24
CA ILE A 40 -1.17 5.05 15.60
C ILE A 40 -0.03 5.81 16.29
N GLY A 41 -0.31 6.33 17.48
CA GLY A 41 0.69 7.06 18.27
C GLY A 41 1.15 8.37 17.65
N ASN A 42 0.45 8.89 16.63
CA ASN A 42 0.87 10.09 15.90
C ASN A 42 2.30 9.97 15.32
N ILE A 43 2.69 8.75 14.91
CA ILE A 43 4.04 8.44 14.42
C ILE A 43 4.37 9.28 13.18
N ASP A 44 3.52 9.23 12.16
CA ASP A 44 3.72 9.99 10.92
C ASP A 44 2.78 11.20 10.84
N TRP A 45 1.49 10.99 11.11
CA TRP A 45 0.46 12.04 11.01
C TRP A 45 -0.80 11.68 11.81
N PRO A 46 -1.58 12.65 12.34
CA PRO A 46 -1.24 14.07 12.47
C PRO A 46 -0.23 14.30 13.59
N SER A 47 0.45 15.44 13.61
CA SER A 47 1.36 15.74 14.71
C SER A 47 0.59 16.04 16.00
N VAL A 48 1.16 15.70 17.16
CA VAL A 48 0.59 16.05 18.46
C VAL A 48 0.46 17.58 18.62
N LYS A 49 1.34 18.35 17.95
CA LYS A 49 1.31 19.83 17.96
C LYS A 49 0.06 20.39 17.28
N ALA A 50 -0.50 19.68 16.30
CA ALA A 50 -1.72 20.11 15.65
C ALA A 50 -2.92 20.07 16.61
N GLY A 51 -2.90 19.21 17.64
CA GLY A 51 -4.02 19.05 18.56
C GLY A 51 -5.33 18.88 17.78
N ASN A 52 -6.38 19.63 18.13
CA ASN A 52 -7.68 19.58 17.43
C ASN A 52 -7.80 20.57 16.26
N ASN A 53 -6.68 21.19 15.85
CA ASN A 53 -6.67 22.18 14.76
C ASN A 53 -6.73 21.49 13.39
N VAL A 54 -7.94 21.38 12.86
CA VAL A 54 -8.23 20.78 11.53
C VAL A 54 -7.41 21.37 10.41
N ALA A 55 -7.26 22.69 10.38
CA ALA A 55 -6.54 23.36 9.30
C ALA A 55 -5.06 22.95 9.32
N GLN A 56 -4.46 22.90 10.51
CA GLN A 56 -3.08 22.45 10.67
C GLN A 56 -2.92 20.97 10.32
N GLN A 57 -3.82 20.09 10.79
CA GLN A 57 -3.76 18.66 10.44
C GLN A 57 -3.84 18.44 8.92
N LYS A 58 -4.71 19.18 8.23
CA LYS A 58 -4.81 19.12 6.76
C LYS A 58 -3.54 19.63 6.08
N GLN A 59 -2.98 20.74 6.56
CA GLN A 59 -1.74 21.27 6.01
C GLN A 59 -0.57 20.30 6.19
N GLU A 60 -0.41 19.73 7.39
CA GLU A 60 0.61 18.71 7.66
C GLU A 60 0.44 17.49 6.74
N PHE A 61 -0.79 17.09 6.44
CA PHE A 61 -1.04 15.99 5.51
C PHE A 61 -0.61 16.37 4.09
N ILE A 62 -0.97 17.56 3.60
CA ILE A 62 -0.57 18.06 2.28
C ILE A 62 0.96 18.12 2.17
N ASP A 63 1.62 18.67 3.18
CA ASP A 63 3.09 18.79 3.19
C ASP A 63 3.77 17.41 3.16
N LEU A 64 3.20 16.41 3.86
CA LEU A 64 3.67 15.03 3.83
C LEU A 64 3.50 14.42 2.43
N LEU A 65 2.35 14.64 1.78
CA LEU A 65 2.09 14.17 0.41
C LEU A 65 3.08 14.79 -0.59
N ASP A 66 3.34 16.09 -0.48
CA ASP A 66 4.27 16.80 -1.37
C ASP A 66 5.71 16.35 -1.17
N GLN A 67 6.13 16.08 0.08
CA GLN A 67 7.43 15.49 0.37
C GLN A 67 7.58 14.11 -0.30
N HIS A 68 6.61 13.23 -0.13
CA HIS A 68 6.63 11.90 -0.73
C HIS A 68 6.60 11.93 -2.26
N ARG A 69 5.84 12.85 -2.84
CA ARG A 69 5.84 13.11 -4.27
C ARG A 69 7.21 13.57 -4.78
N SER A 70 7.86 14.50 -4.07
CA SER A 70 9.21 14.97 -4.42
C SER A 70 10.26 13.87 -4.34
N ALA A 71 10.07 12.88 -3.46
CA ALA A 71 10.89 11.67 -3.36
C ALA A 71 10.59 10.62 -4.45
N GLY A 72 9.67 10.89 -5.38
CA GLY A 72 9.33 10.02 -6.50
C GLY A 72 8.33 8.91 -6.19
N LEU A 73 7.72 8.92 -5.00
CA LEU A 73 6.65 7.98 -4.62
C LEU A 73 5.36 8.27 -5.40
N ASN A 74 4.58 7.23 -5.65
CA ASN A 74 3.35 7.31 -6.45
C ASN A 74 2.10 6.79 -5.74
N ALA A 75 2.24 6.31 -4.50
CA ALA A 75 1.12 5.79 -3.71
C ALA A 75 1.32 6.05 -2.21
N ILE A 76 0.21 6.28 -1.51
CA ILE A 76 0.15 6.41 -0.06
C ILE A 76 -0.75 5.30 0.47
N ILE A 77 -0.28 4.60 1.50
CA ILE A 77 -1.07 3.63 2.26
C ILE A 77 -1.32 4.25 3.63
N LEU A 78 -2.46 4.91 3.78
CA LEU A 78 -2.84 5.63 5.01
C LEU A 78 -3.56 4.69 6.00
N GLN A 79 -3.08 4.66 7.24
CA GLN A 79 -3.71 3.91 8.32
C GLN A 79 -4.97 4.63 8.84
N VAL A 80 -6.15 4.30 8.29
CA VAL A 80 -7.43 4.95 8.70
C VAL A 80 -8.12 4.29 9.91
N ARG A 81 -7.62 3.13 10.37
CA ARG A 81 -8.13 2.38 11.53
C ARG A 81 -6.98 1.83 12.39
N PRO A 82 -6.36 2.64 13.27
CA PRO A 82 -5.20 2.20 14.04
C PRO A 82 -5.54 1.31 15.25
N ALA A 83 -6.63 1.57 15.97
CA ALA A 83 -6.89 0.95 17.28
C ALA A 83 -8.40 0.69 17.53
N ALA A 84 -9.07 0.04 16.58
CA ALA A 84 -10.54 -0.16 16.59
C ALA A 84 -11.35 1.15 16.60
N ASP A 85 -10.73 2.22 16.11
CA ASP A 85 -11.25 3.56 15.92
C ASP A 85 -11.12 3.97 14.44
N ALA A 86 -11.61 5.16 14.08
CA ALA A 86 -11.72 5.59 12.69
C ALA A 86 -11.29 7.05 12.45
N PHE A 87 -10.78 7.27 11.24
CA PHE A 87 -10.48 8.58 10.65
C PHE A 87 -11.47 8.97 9.54
N TYR A 88 -12.65 8.33 9.51
CA TYR A 88 -13.70 8.53 8.52
C TYR A 88 -15.06 8.72 9.20
N ALA A 89 -15.97 9.45 8.54
CA ALA A 89 -17.23 9.85 9.19
C ALA A 89 -18.29 8.75 9.27
N LYS A 90 -18.30 7.81 8.31
CA LYS A 90 -19.36 6.80 8.21
C LYS A 90 -18.83 5.44 8.66
N GLY A 91 -19.27 4.98 9.83
CA GLY A 91 -18.87 3.68 10.38
C GLY A 91 -19.52 3.36 11.71
N ARG A 92 -19.14 2.22 12.29
CA ARG A 92 -19.53 1.82 13.65
C ARG A 92 -18.43 2.13 14.68
N GLU A 93 -17.22 2.34 14.20
CA GLU A 93 -16.06 2.66 15.01
C GLU A 93 -16.16 4.09 15.58
N PRO A 94 -15.71 4.31 16.82
CA PRO A 94 -15.58 5.66 17.37
C PRO A 94 -14.49 6.44 16.63
N TRP A 95 -14.55 7.78 16.69
CA TRP A 95 -13.46 8.63 16.22
C TRP A 95 -12.15 8.33 16.95
N SER A 96 -11.07 8.32 16.18
CA SER A 96 -9.73 8.08 16.68
C SER A 96 -9.28 9.15 17.65
N ARG A 97 -8.76 8.71 18.81
CA ARG A 97 -8.09 9.59 19.78
C ARG A 97 -6.87 10.29 19.20
N TYR A 98 -6.29 9.76 18.11
CA TYR A 98 -5.11 10.36 17.48
C TYR A 98 -5.46 11.61 16.65
N LEU A 99 -6.75 11.90 16.42
CA LEU A 99 -7.21 13.17 15.85
C LEU A 99 -7.41 14.26 16.89
N THR A 100 -7.79 13.91 18.12
CA THR A 100 -8.36 14.87 19.08
C THR A 100 -7.78 14.79 20.50
N GLY A 101 -6.94 13.80 20.77
CA GLY A 101 -6.54 13.39 22.12
C GLY A 101 -7.56 12.50 22.84
N GLU A 102 -8.83 12.48 22.42
CA GLU A 102 -9.92 11.79 23.10
C GLU A 102 -10.75 10.91 22.13
N THR A 103 -11.01 9.67 22.53
CA THR A 103 -11.78 8.73 21.71
C THR A 103 -13.23 9.19 21.54
N GLY A 104 -13.75 9.16 20.31
CA GLY A 104 -15.16 9.44 20.01
C GLY A 104 -15.50 10.91 19.73
N ILE A 105 -14.57 11.85 19.95
CA ILE A 105 -14.80 13.26 19.62
C ILE A 105 -14.68 13.48 18.11
N THR A 106 -15.73 14.06 17.54
CA THR A 106 -15.81 14.37 16.11
C THR A 106 -15.04 15.65 15.81
N THR A 107 -14.26 15.66 14.72
CA THR A 107 -13.56 16.87 14.30
C THR A 107 -13.63 17.02 12.78
N PHE A 108 -13.00 16.11 12.02
CA PHE A 108 -13.22 15.98 10.58
C PHE A 108 -12.84 14.58 10.10
N ALA A 109 -13.35 14.22 8.92
CA ALA A 109 -13.05 12.97 8.25
C ALA A 109 -11.98 13.18 7.18
N ILE A 110 -11.02 12.25 7.08
CA ILE A 110 -10.11 12.19 5.92
C ILE A 110 -10.84 11.62 4.69
N LEU A 111 -11.84 10.76 4.94
CA LEU A 111 -12.68 10.10 3.93
C LEU A 111 -14.17 10.32 4.21
#